data_AF-A0A7D3ZKQ0-F1
#
_entry.id   AF-A0A7D3ZKQ0-F1
#
_cell.length_a   1.000
_cell.length_b   1.000
_cell.length_c   1.000
_cell.angle_alpha   90.00
_cell.angle_beta   90.00
_cell.angle_gamma   90.00
#
_symmetry.space_group_name_H-M   'P 1'
#
loop_
_entity.id
_entity.type
_entity.pdbx_description
1 polymer ?
#
loop_
_entity_poly.entity_id
_entity_poly.type
_entity_poly.pdbx_seq_one_letter_code
_entity_poly.pdbx_strand_id
1 'polypeptide(L)'
;MRPVRVVVAGVNGYGRHHLANVGRLAAAGRAELAGVCDVRPPSGLGVPVSADLPALIRETGAEIAVIATPIHTHAPLAVAALEAGAHVLLEKPPAPSVEEFAAISAAVARTGLACQVGFQSLGSEAIRAARGVLGEPVRGIGVAGAWTRPFGYYTRSAWAGRRRLDGVDVMDGALTNPFAHAVASALAVAGADAADSIAGIELELYRANDIESDDTSSARLTLADGTVIAITVSLCAARRRTEPYLHLHGANQSARLFYTLDEIEAGGVRTGYDRTDLLDNLIAHVRNGAELLVPLARTGGFTRLLDAIRLAPEPRPVEARFVRAEPSRLVLPGIEDLAVTAAAELATLSELGFPGGPEPVPAPWPETVLRAGGRETAVYAERGDLQASDAPRPHLHPVRTLGGTVVTEVQPDDHVHHFGAGVAIADVDGANFWGGSTYVRGEGPRMLPNHGRQRRRTLRPIDGGYAETLDWTGPDGTVLAAEERILTARSVAGGWALDFAFTLTGRTGRPLVLQSSACKGRTGAGYGGFFWRAPKDSSGLAVFTGEASGEEAVHGSVTPWLALTSDAWSLVFVQTAGLDPWFVRVAEYPGVGPALAWDEPLTVPGSLHRAVTVVVADGRLAPEQARDLAEGTPE
;
A
#
# COMPACT_ATOMS: atom_id res chain seq x y z
N MET A 1 -13.29 -27.39 32.51
CA MET A 1 -14.29 -26.35 32.83
C MET A 1 -15.56 -26.65 32.05
N ARG A 2 -16.75 -26.26 32.53
CA ARG A 2 -18.01 -26.44 31.79
C ARG A 2 -17.99 -25.58 30.51
N PRO A 3 -18.35 -26.13 29.34
CA PRO A 3 -18.46 -25.34 28.10
C PRO A 3 -19.37 -24.12 28.29
N VAL A 4 -19.06 -23.01 27.62
CA VAL A 4 -19.92 -21.82 27.60
C VAL A 4 -21.07 -22.03 26.62
N ARG A 5 -22.30 -21.76 27.05
CA ARG A 5 -23.48 -21.87 26.18
C ARG A 5 -23.64 -20.59 25.36
N VAL A 6 -23.63 -20.74 24.04
CA VAL A 6 -23.60 -19.62 23.09
C VAL A 6 -24.85 -19.63 22.21
N VAL A 7 -25.52 -18.50 22.07
CA VAL A 7 -26.51 -18.27 21.02
C VAL A 7 -25.94 -17.38 19.93
N VAL A 8 -26.32 -17.61 18.67
CA VAL A 8 -25.88 -16.79 17.53
C VAL A 8 -27.09 -16.12 16.87
N ALA A 9 -27.10 -14.80 16.83
CA ALA A 9 -28.09 -13.98 16.17
C ALA A 9 -27.59 -13.48 14.81
N GLY A 10 -28.32 -13.77 13.74
CA GLY A 10 -27.89 -13.54 12.36
C GLY A 10 -26.87 -14.59 11.91
N VAL A 11 -27.34 -15.68 11.32
CA VAL A 11 -26.51 -16.84 10.94
C VAL A 11 -26.29 -16.99 9.44
N ASN A 12 -26.80 -16.03 8.68
CA ASN A 12 -26.52 -15.85 7.26
C ASN A 12 -25.26 -14.99 7.06
N GLY A 13 -24.78 -14.87 5.82
CA GLY A 13 -23.61 -14.03 5.51
C GLY A 13 -22.41 -14.34 6.40
N TYR A 14 -21.92 -13.32 7.13
CA TYR A 14 -20.77 -13.47 8.04
C TYR A 14 -21.08 -14.34 9.26
N GLY A 15 -22.34 -14.42 9.71
CA GLY A 15 -22.77 -15.26 10.83
C GLY A 15 -22.49 -16.76 10.65
N ARG A 16 -22.32 -17.23 9.41
CA ARG A 16 -21.87 -18.60 9.12
C ARG A 16 -20.47 -18.88 9.69
N HIS A 17 -19.58 -17.89 9.68
CA HIS A 17 -18.25 -18.00 10.28
C HIS A 17 -18.34 -18.12 11.80
N HIS A 18 -19.26 -17.39 12.43
CA HIS A 18 -19.51 -17.52 13.87
C HIS A 18 -20.06 -18.89 14.24
N LEU A 19 -21.00 -19.45 13.47
CA LEU A 19 -21.45 -20.83 13.68
C LEU A 19 -20.30 -21.84 13.54
N ALA A 20 -19.48 -21.72 12.51
CA ALA A 20 -18.30 -22.56 12.33
C ALA A 20 -17.31 -22.42 13.50
N ASN A 21 -17.10 -21.19 13.99
CA ASN A 21 -16.20 -20.93 15.11
C ASN A 21 -16.73 -21.53 16.43
N VAL A 22 -18.03 -21.37 16.71
CA VAL A 22 -18.68 -22.04 17.86
C VAL A 22 -18.54 -23.56 17.73
N GLY A 23 -18.73 -24.13 16.54
CA GLY A 23 -18.52 -25.56 16.29
C GLY A 23 -17.08 -26.02 16.57
N ARG A 24 -16.08 -25.25 16.13
CA ARG A 24 -14.66 -25.49 16.43
C ARG A 24 -14.38 -25.46 17.93
N LEU A 25 -14.92 -24.47 18.65
CA LEU A 25 -14.77 -24.33 20.10
C LEU A 25 -15.54 -25.42 20.87
N ALA A 26 -16.65 -25.90 20.33
CA ALA A 26 -17.40 -27.03 20.88
C ALA A 26 -16.64 -28.35 20.74
N ALA A 27 -16.00 -28.59 19.59
CA ALA A 27 -15.09 -29.73 19.42
C ALA A 27 -13.91 -29.70 20.41
N ALA A 28 -13.49 -28.51 20.83
CA ALA A 28 -12.47 -28.32 21.87
C ALA A 28 -13.04 -28.35 23.31
N GLY A 29 -14.35 -28.59 23.49
CA GLY A 29 -15.01 -28.63 24.81
C GLY A 29 -15.11 -27.28 25.51
N ARG A 30 -14.98 -26.16 24.78
CA ARG A 30 -14.98 -24.80 25.34
C ARG A 30 -16.32 -24.08 25.17
N ALA A 31 -17.09 -24.42 24.15
CA ALA A 31 -18.40 -23.83 23.87
C ALA A 31 -19.47 -24.89 23.56
N GLU A 32 -20.73 -24.49 23.58
CA GLU A 32 -21.88 -25.28 23.12
C GLU A 32 -22.82 -24.32 22.37
N LEU A 33 -23.23 -24.67 21.15
CA LEU A 33 -24.27 -23.92 20.45
C LEU A 33 -25.62 -24.22 21.11
N ALA A 34 -26.15 -23.25 21.86
CA ALA A 34 -27.37 -23.40 22.64
C ALA A 34 -28.63 -23.01 21.85
N GLY A 35 -28.50 -22.19 20.81
CA GLY A 35 -29.61 -21.78 19.96
C GLY A 35 -29.20 -20.78 18.87
N VAL A 36 -30.12 -20.54 17.93
CA VAL A 36 -29.95 -19.59 16.82
C VAL A 36 -31.11 -18.61 16.76
N CYS A 37 -30.79 -17.32 16.66
CA CYS A 37 -31.78 -16.26 16.44
C CYS A 37 -31.68 -15.73 15.01
N ASP A 38 -32.65 -16.02 14.15
CA ASP A 38 -32.66 -15.49 12.78
C ASP A 38 -34.10 -15.40 12.24
N VAL A 39 -34.39 -14.37 11.45
CA VAL A 39 -35.68 -14.18 10.77
C VAL A 39 -35.83 -15.10 9.55
N ARG A 40 -34.72 -15.62 9.02
CA ARG A 40 -34.64 -16.59 7.92
C ARG A 40 -33.59 -17.66 8.25
N PRO A 41 -33.86 -18.53 9.24
CA PRO A 41 -32.88 -19.50 9.71
C PRO A 41 -32.63 -20.62 8.67
N PRO A 42 -31.41 -21.17 8.60
CA PRO A 42 -31.16 -22.39 7.83
C PRO A 42 -31.83 -23.60 8.49
N SER A 43 -32.25 -24.58 7.69
CA SER A 43 -32.83 -25.84 8.17
C SER A 43 -31.80 -26.76 8.82
N GLY A 44 -32.21 -27.60 9.76
CA GLY A 44 -31.40 -28.74 10.22
C GLY A 44 -30.30 -28.41 11.24
N LEU A 45 -30.43 -27.31 11.98
CA LEU A 45 -29.42 -26.88 12.97
C LEU A 45 -29.37 -27.73 14.25
N GLY A 46 -30.42 -28.52 14.55
CA GLY A 46 -30.45 -29.40 15.72
C GLY A 46 -30.47 -28.69 17.08
N VAL A 47 -30.69 -27.38 17.10
CA VAL A 47 -30.78 -26.53 18.30
C VAL A 47 -32.06 -25.67 18.23
N PRO A 48 -32.54 -25.12 19.36
CA PRO A 48 -33.63 -24.16 19.36
C PRO A 48 -33.39 -22.99 18.40
N VAL A 49 -34.42 -22.63 17.64
CA VAL A 49 -34.40 -21.53 16.68
C VAL A 49 -35.55 -20.58 16.98
N SER A 50 -35.25 -19.29 17.11
CA SER A 50 -36.24 -18.25 17.42
C SER A 50 -35.99 -16.98 16.60
N ALA A 51 -36.97 -16.08 16.53
CA ALA A 51 -36.78 -14.71 16.08
C ALA A 51 -36.67 -13.71 17.26
N ASP A 52 -36.88 -14.18 18.50
CA ASP A 52 -36.80 -13.42 19.74
C ASP A 52 -35.53 -13.82 20.51
N LEU A 53 -34.49 -12.99 20.40
CA LEU A 53 -33.19 -13.23 21.02
C LEU A 53 -33.28 -13.26 22.56
N PRO A 54 -33.91 -12.29 23.26
CA PRO A 54 -34.06 -12.33 24.72
C PRO A 54 -34.80 -13.58 25.24
N ALA A 55 -35.89 -13.98 24.57
CA ALA A 55 -36.61 -15.20 24.96
C ALA A 55 -35.72 -16.44 24.79
N LEU A 56 -35.01 -16.53 23.67
CA LEU A 56 -34.09 -17.63 23.39
C LEU A 56 -32.98 -17.70 24.44
N ILE A 57 -32.36 -16.58 24.80
CA ILE A 57 -31.31 -16.52 25.83
C ILE A 57 -31.82 -17.09 27.16
N ARG A 58 -33.03 -16.70 27.59
CA ARG A 58 -33.64 -17.18 28.84
C ARG A 58 -34.01 -18.67 28.78
N GLU A 59 -34.61 -19.12 27.67
CA GLU A 59 -34.98 -20.51 27.45
C GLU A 59 -33.74 -21.42 27.47
N THR A 60 -32.70 -21.02 26.74
CA THR A 60 -31.50 -21.82 26.57
C THR A 60 -30.48 -21.55 27.66
N GLY A 61 -30.70 -20.63 28.61
CA GLY A 61 -29.71 -20.22 29.61
C GLY A 61 -28.33 -19.91 28.99
N ALA A 62 -28.33 -19.21 27.86
CA ALA A 62 -27.09 -18.85 27.16
C ALA A 62 -26.30 -17.82 27.97
N GLU A 63 -24.98 -17.99 28.04
CA GLU A 63 -24.09 -17.08 28.75
C GLU A 63 -23.46 -16.05 27.80
N ILE A 64 -23.35 -16.39 26.51
CA ILE A 64 -22.87 -15.49 25.45
C ILE A 64 -23.90 -15.42 24.31
N ALA A 65 -24.18 -14.21 23.84
CA ALA A 65 -24.88 -13.94 22.59
C ALA A 65 -23.90 -13.36 21.56
N VAL A 66 -23.72 -14.04 20.43
CA VAL A 66 -22.99 -13.50 19.26
C VAL A 66 -23.99 -12.82 18.34
N ILE A 67 -23.81 -11.54 18.03
CA ILE A 67 -24.71 -10.76 17.19
C ILE A 67 -24.00 -10.39 15.89
N ALA A 68 -24.38 -11.03 14.80
CA ALA A 68 -23.86 -10.83 13.44
C ALA A 68 -24.99 -10.42 12.47
N THR A 69 -25.79 -9.46 12.91
CA THR A 69 -26.96 -8.93 12.20
C THR A 69 -26.59 -7.66 11.42
N PRO A 70 -27.48 -7.06 10.59
CA PRO A 70 -27.21 -5.75 10.02
C PRO A 70 -26.98 -4.69 11.12
N ILE A 71 -26.08 -3.74 10.89
CA ILE A 71 -25.63 -2.77 11.90
C ILE A 71 -26.77 -2.03 12.63
N HIS A 72 -27.85 -1.66 11.92
CA HIS A 72 -28.97 -0.93 12.52
C HIS A 72 -29.73 -1.73 13.60
N THR A 73 -29.56 -3.05 13.67
CA THR A 73 -30.14 -3.88 14.73
C THR A 73 -29.18 -4.13 15.88
N HIS A 74 -27.93 -3.68 15.80
CA HIS A 74 -26.90 -3.98 16.80
C HIS A 74 -27.24 -3.45 18.18
N ALA A 75 -27.49 -2.14 18.32
CA ALA A 75 -27.77 -1.53 19.62
C ALA A 75 -28.99 -2.13 20.33
N PRO A 76 -30.19 -2.22 19.71
CA PRO A 76 -31.34 -2.82 20.38
C PRO A 76 -31.12 -4.29 20.75
N LEU A 77 -30.47 -5.09 19.89
CA LEU A 77 -30.20 -6.51 20.20
C LEU A 77 -29.13 -6.68 21.29
N ALA A 78 -28.07 -5.87 21.27
CA ALA A 78 -27.01 -5.93 22.28
C ALA A 78 -27.54 -5.55 23.66
N VAL A 79 -28.31 -4.46 23.75
CA VAL A 79 -28.98 -4.04 25.01
C VAL A 79 -29.89 -5.15 25.51
N ALA A 80 -30.75 -5.70 24.64
CA ALA A 80 -31.70 -6.73 25.04
C ALA A 80 -31.02 -8.05 25.45
N ALA A 81 -29.90 -8.42 24.83
CA ALA A 81 -29.12 -9.60 25.20
C ALA A 81 -28.42 -9.43 26.57
N LEU A 82 -27.84 -8.26 26.83
CA LEU A 82 -27.25 -7.92 28.13
C LEU A 82 -28.31 -7.95 29.23
N GLU A 83 -29.49 -7.35 29.00
CA GLU A 83 -30.61 -7.36 29.95
C GLU A 83 -31.21 -8.75 30.16
N ALA A 84 -31.12 -9.63 29.17
CA ALA A 84 -31.50 -11.04 29.30
C ALA A 84 -30.47 -11.89 30.06
N GLY A 85 -29.32 -11.32 30.43
CA GLY A 85 -28.30 -11.97 31.27
C GLY A 85 -27.12 -12.59 30.50
N ALA A 86 -26.93 -12.27 29.22
CA ALA A 86 -25.82 -12.80 28.41
C ALA A 86 -24.74 -11.75 28.13
N HIS A 87 -23.47 -12.16 28.18
CA HIS A 87 -22.37 -11.40 27.60
C HIS A 87 -22.53 -11.32 26.07
N VAL A 88 -21.99 -10.29 25.43
CA VAL A 88 -22.18 -10.04 24.01
C VAL A 88 -20.85 -10.07 23.25
N LEU A 89 -20.81 -10.81 22.13
CA LEU A 89 -19.87 -10.58 21.04
C LEU A 89 -20.64 -9.88 19.90
N LEU A 90 -20.40 -8.59 19.70
CA LEU A 90 -21.11 -7.75 18.74
C LEU A 90 -20.27 -7.57 17.48
N GLU A 91 -20.79 -7.89 16.31
CA GLU A 91 -20.07 -7.65 15.05
C GLU A 91 -19.75 -6.17 14.82
N LYS A 92 -18.72 -5.93 14.01
CA LYS A 92 -18.33 -4.57 13.62
C LYS A 92 -19.19 -4.06 12.45
N PRO A 93 -19.41 -2.74 12.35
CA PRO A 93 -19.23 -1.75 13.41
C PRO A 93 -20.21 -1.93 14.58
N PRO A 94 -19.86 -1.50 15.80
CA PRO A 94 -20.70 -1.74 16.98
C PRO A 94 -22.03 -0.98 16.93
N ALA A 95 -22.04 0.26 16.45
CA ALA A 95 -23.24 1.09 16.34
C ALA A 95 -23.05 2.15 15.24
N PRO A 96 -24.10 2.59 14.55
CA PRO A 96 -24.03 3.63 13.51
C PRO A 96 -23.81 5.04 14.07
N SER A 97 -24.15 5.29 15.35
CA SER A 97 -24.07 6.61 15.99
C SER A 97 -23.47 6.56 17.39
N VAL A 98 -23.00 7.71 17.88
CA VAL A 98 -22.50 7.85 19.26
C VAL A 98 -23.62 7.64 20.29
N GLU A 99 -24.86 8.00 19.96
CA GLU A 99 -26.03 7.79 20.83
C GLU A 99 -26.33 6.31 21.04
N GLU A 100 -26.37 5.53 19.95
CA GLU A 100 -26.58 4.08 20.03
C GLU A 100 -25.41 3.37 20.75
N PHE A 101 -24.17 3.82 20.52
CA PHE A 101 -23.02 3.34 21.26
C PHE A 101 -23.12 3.62 22.76
N ALA A 102 -23.60 4.80 23.14
CA ALA A 102 -23.83 5.17 24.54
C ALA A 102 -24.94 4.31 25.18
N ALA A 103 -25.98 3.96 24.41
CA ALA A 103 -27.04 3.06 24.88
C ALA A 103 -26.49 1.66 25.23
N ILE A 104 -25.65 1.08 24.37
CA ILE A 104 -24.99 -0.21 24.65
C ILE A 104 -24.05 -0.07 25.86
N SER A 105 -23.26 1.00 25.92
CA SER A 105 -22.34 1.26 27.06
C SER A 105 -23.08 1.38 28.38
N ALA A 106 -24.24 2.04 28.40
CA ALA A 106 -25.09 2.15 29.59
C ALA A 106 -25.67 0.79 30.02
N ALA A 107 -26.02 -0.09 29.07
CA ALA A 107 -26.46 -1.45 29.37
C ALA A 107 -25.33 -2.31 29.94
N VAL A 108 -24.12 -2.21 29.39
CA VAL A 108 -22.90 -2.85 29.95
C VAL A 108 -22.69 -2.41 31.40
N ALA A 109 -22.71 -1.10 31.67
CA ALA A 109 -22.53 -0.56 33.02
C ALA A 109 -23.63 -1.01 34.00
N ARG A 110 -24.89 -1.04 33.55
CA ARG A 110 -26.05 -1.42 34.38
C ARG A 110 -26.07 -2.91 34.73
N THR A 111 -25.69 -3.77 33.78
CA THR A 111 -25.75 -5.23 33.94
C THR A 111 -24.47 -5.82 34.54
N GLY A 112 -23.33 -5.13 34.40
CA GLY A 112 -22.01 -5.66 34.75
C GLY A 112 -21.51 -6.74 33.78
N LEU A 113 -22.25 -7.03 32.72
CA LEU A 113 -21.90 -8.00 31.69
C LEU A 113 -21.06 -7.33 30.60
N ALA A 114 -20.24 -8.14 29.95
CA ALA A 114 -19.27 -7.65 28.99
C ALA A 114 -19.82 -7.59 27.56
N CYS A 115 -19.40 -6.58 26.80
CA CYS A 115 -19.63 -6.47 25.36
C CYS A 115 -18.27 -6.36 24.65
N GLN A 116 -17.91 -7.39 23.87
CA GLN A 116 -16.72 -7.42 23.02
C GLN A 116 -17.12 -7.16 21.56
N VAL A 117 -16.36 -6.33 20.85
CA VAL A 117 -16.64 -5.97 19.46
C VAL A 117 -15.79 -6.80 18.49
N GLY A 118 -16.39 -7.26 17.40
CA GLY A 118 -15.83 -8.17 16.40
C GLY A 118 -14.69 -7.63 15.53
N PHE A 119 -13.90 -6.66 16.00
CA PHE A 119 -12.68 -6.21 15.32
C PHE A 119 -11.54 -7.22 15.46
N GLN A 120 -11.62 -8.36 14.78
CA GLN A 120 -10.63 -9.46 14.85
C GLN A 120 -9.17 -9.02 14.65
N SER A 121 -8.91 -7.96 13.86
CA SER A 121 -7.56 -7.39 13.70
C SER A 121 -6.94 -6.90 15.02
N LEU A 122 -7.77 -6.47 15.98
CA LEU A 122 -7.33 -6.04 17.31
C LEU A 122 -7.03 -7.21 18.26
N GLY A 123 -7.32 -8.44 17.85
CA GLY A 123 -6.86 -9.66 18.52
C GLY A 123 -5.40 -10.02 18.23
N SER A 124 -4.77 -9.32 17.28
CA SER A 124 -3.38 -9.54 16.86
C SER A 124 -2.38 -8.97 17.86
N GLU A 125 -1.35 -9.74 18.19
CA GLU A 125 -0.24 -9.25 19.02
C GLU A 125 0.59 -8.17 18.30
N ALA A 126 0.54 -8.12 16.97
CA ALA A 126 1.17 -7.08 16.16
C ALA A 126 0.65 -5.67 16.51
N ILE A 127 -0.62 -5.53 16.89
CA ILE A 127 -1.17 -4.22 17.30
C ILE A 127 -0.46 -3.68 18.54
N ARG A 128 -0.20 -4.55 19.53
CA ARG A 128 0.51 -4.15 20.76
C ARG A 128 1.99 -3.92 20.49
N ALA A 129 2.61 -4.75 19.65
CA ALA A 129 4.02 -4.65 19.30
C ALA A 129 4.36 -3.40 18.48
N ALA A 130 3.43 -2.92 17.64
CA ALA A 130 3.64 -1.80 16.71
C ALA A 130 4.19 -0.53 17.38
N ARG A 131 3.69 -0.16 18.56
CA ARG A 131 4.22 1.00 19.32
C ARG A 131 5.67 0.79 19.76
N GLY A 132 5.96 -0.40 20.29
CA GLY A 132 7.31 -0.75 20.75
C GLY A 132 8.34 -0.70 19.63
N VAL A 133 7.94 -1.06 18.40
CA VAL A 133 8.81 -0.98 17.22
C VAL A 133 9.19 0.45 16.88
N LEU A 134 8.31 1.44 17.02
CA LEU A 134 8.60 2.83 16.64
C LEU A 134 9.42 3.59 17.68
N GLY A 135 9.32 3.19 18.95
CA GLY A 135 9.66 4.06 20.07
C GLY A 135 8.64 5.20 20.23
N GLU A 136 8.79 5.98 21.30
CA GLU A 136 7.94 7.13 21.57
C GLU A 136 8.72 8.44 21.30
N PRO A 137 8.07 9.49 20.74
CA PRO A 137 6.66 9.56 20.37
C PRO A 137 6.35 8.98 18.98
N VAL A 138 5.14 8.44 18.81
CA VAL A 138 4.53 8.20 17.50
C VAL A 138 4.15 9.55 16.88
N ARG A 139 4.70 9.88 15.70
CA ARG A 139 4.43 11.16 15.01
C ARG A 139 3.15 11.14 14.19
N GLY A 140 2.75 9.97 13.71
CA GLY A 140 1.52 9.81 12.95
C GLY A 140 1.33 8.40 12.41
N ILE A 141 0.15 8.15 11.88
CA ILE A 141 -0.22 6.87 11.26
C ILE A 141 -0.90 7.13 9.92
N GLY A 142 -0.29 6.65 8.85
CA GLY A 142 -0.92 6.56 7.55
C GLY A 142 -1.63 5.23 7.37
N VAL A 143 -2.79 5.20 6.73
CA VAL A 143 -3.47 3.96 6.31
C VAL A 143 -3.57 3.98 4.80
N ALA A 144 -2.96 2.98 4.17
CA ALA A 144 -3.03 2.74 2.73
C ALA A 144 -3.85 1.48 2.48
N GLY A 145 -5.00 1.61 1.83
CA GLY A 145 -5.84 0.46 1.54
C GLY A 145 -6.61 0.57 0.23
N ALA A 146 -6.14 -0.11 -0.81
CA ALA A 146 -6.87 -0.18 -2.06
C ALA A 146 -7.19 -1.64 -2.38
N TRP A 147 -8.47 -1.94 -2.61
CA TRP A 147 -8.96 -3.25 -2.98
C TRP A 147 -9.79 -3.16 -4.25
N THR A 148 -9.99 -4.31 -4.87
CA THR A 148 -10.98 -4.46 -5.94
C THR A 148 -12.30 -4.97 -5.37
N ARG A 149 -13.43 -4.39 -5.78
CA ARG A 149 -14.76 -4.99 -5.64
C ARG A 149 -15.50 -5.08 -6.97
N PRO A 150 -16.11 -6.24 -7.30
CA PRO A 150 -16.94 -6.36 -8.48
C PRO A 150 -18.32 -5.73 -8.26
N PHE A 151 -19.07 -5.46 -9.33
CA PHE A 151 -20.44 -4.95 -9.24
C PHE A 151 -21.34 -5.77 -8.30
N GLY A 152 -21.21 -7.10 -8.32
CA GLY A 152 -21.97 -8.00 -7.45
C GLY A 152 -21.72 -7.81 -5.95
N TYR A 153 -20.63 -7.13 -5.56
CA TYR A 153 -20.40 -6.73 -4.17
C TYR A 153 -21.47 -5.75 -3.69
N TYR A 154 -21.85 -4.76 -4.51
CA TYR A 154 -22.81 -3.73 -4.14
C TYR A 154 -24.28 -4.20 -4.21
N THR A 155 -24.52 -5.40 -4.75
CA THR A 155 -25.87 -6.01 -4.81
C THR A 155 -26.00 -7.26 -3.93
N ARG A 156 -25.02 -7.55 -3.07
CA ARG A 156 -24.97 -8.77 -2.23
C ARG A 156 -26.07 -8.84 -1.16
N SER A 157 -26.62 -7.69 -0.78
CA SER A 157 -27.68 -7.54 0.22
C SER A 157 -28.45 -6.24 -0.03
N ALA A 158 -29.62 -6.08 0.58
CA ALA A 158 -30.45 -4.89 0.41
C ALA A 158 -29.77 -3.59 0.91
N TRP A 159 -28.85 -3.69 1.87
CA TRP A 159 -28.14 -2.58 2.49
C TRP A 159 -26.76 -2.31 1.85
N ALA A 160 -26.32 -3.15 0.92
CA ALA A 160 -24.99 -3.03 0.32
C ALA A 160 -24.83 -1.72 -0.46
N GLY A 161 -23.74 -0.99 -0.24
CA GLY A 161 -23.48 0.33 -0.83
C GLY A 161 -24.45 1.43 -0.40
N ARG A 162 -25.29 1.19 0.62
CA ARG A 162 -26.28 2.17 1.08
C ARG A 162 -25.80 2.96 2.29
N ARG A 163 -26.29 4.19 2.39
CA ARG A 163 -26.21 4.98 3.62
C ARG A 163 -27.41 4.66 4.50
N ARG A 164 -28.61 4.54 3.90
CA ARG A 164 -29.86 4.24 4.63
C ARG A 164 -30.64 3.09 4.02
N LEU A 165 -31.34 2.36 4.87
CA LEU A 165 -32.33 1.35 4.48
C LEU A 165 -33.63 1.65 5.22
N ASP A 166 -34.71 1.91 4.49
CA ASP A 166 -36.03 2.24 5.05
C ASP A 166 -36.01 3.36 6.10
N GLY A 167 -35.15 4.37 5.87
CA GLY A 167 -34.98 5.52 6.76
C GLY A 167 -33.99 5.30 7.93
N VAL A 168 -33.41 4.11 8.06
CA VAL A 168 -32.47 3.76 9.14
C VAL A 168 -31.03 3.71 8.62
N ASP A 169 -30.08 4.24 9.39
CA ASP A 169 -28.67 4.34 9.01
C ASP A 169 -28.00 2.94 8.98
N VAL A 170 -27.39 2.58 7.84
CA VAL A 170 -26.66 1.31 7.63
C VAL A 170 -25.20 1.49 7.23
N MET A 171 -24.84 2.67 6.70
CA MET A 171 -23.45 3.13 6.50
C MET A 171 -22.49 2.07 5.91
N ASP A 172 -22.80 1.51 4.73
CA ASP A 172 -21.94 0.52 4.05
C ASP A 172 -20.93 1.17 3.09
N GLY A 173 -20.00 1.94 3.65
CA GLY A 173 -18.92 2.64 2.96
C GLY A 173 -17.56 1.98 3.09
N ALA A 174 -16.57 2.51 2.36
CA ALA A 174 -15.21 1.97 2.32
C ALA A 174 -14.52 1.99 3.70
N LEU A 175 -14.67 3.09 4.44
CA LEU A 175 -14.11 3.26 5.79
C LEU A 175 -14.85 2.46 6.87
N THR A 176 -16.12 2.17 6.65
CA THR A 176 -17.03 1.69 7.69
C THR A 176 -17.26 0.18 7.63
N ASN A 177 -17.04 -0.45 6.47
CA ASN A 177 -17.15 -1.89 6.33
C ASN A 177 -15.85 -2.58 5.84
N PRO A 178 -15.39 -2.46 4.57
CA PRO A 178 -14.21 -3.17 4.09
C PRO A 178 -12.94 -2.84 4.87
N PHE A 179 -12.66 -1.55 5.05
CA PHE A 179 -11.46 -1.07 5.74
C PHE A 179 -11.70 -0.70 7.20
N ALA A 180 -12.84 -1.09 7.78
CA ALA A 180 -13.15 -0.84 9.18
C ALA A 180 -12.05 -1.36 10.12
N HIS A 181 -11.45 -2.51 9.80
CA HIS A 181 -10.31 -3.04 10.55
C HIS A 181 -9.06 -2.18 10.44
N ALA A 182 -8.78 -1.58 9.29
CA ALA A 182 -7.64 -0.69 9.12
C ALA A 182 -7.79 0.58 9.97
N VAL A 183 -9.00 1.16 9.99
CA VAL A 183 -9.34 2.30 10.85
C VAL A 183 -9.20 1.93 12.32
N ALA A 184 -9.82 0.82 12.75
CA ALA A 184 -9.77 0.37 14.13
C ALA A 184 -8.34 0.07 14.60
N SER A 185 -7.54 -0.59 13.75
CA SER A 185 -6.12 -0.85 14.01
C SER A 185 -5.31 0.45 14.11
N ALA A 186 -5.58 1.45 13.26
CA ALA A 186 -4.86 2.72 13.32
C ALA A 186 -5.16 3.48 14.61
N LEU A 187 -6.43 3.54 15.02
CA LEU A 187 -6.84 4.11 16.29
C LEU A 187 -6.22 3.37 17.47
N ALA A 188 -6.23 2.03 17.47
CA ALA A 188 -5.65 1.24 18.55
C ALA A 188 -4.12 1.41 18.66
N VAL A 189 -3.40 1.43 17.54
CA VAL A 189 -1.96 1.72 17.54
C VAL A 189 -1.70 3.16 18.01
N ALA A 190 -2.55 4.12 17.65
CA ALA A 190 -2.48 5.48 18.17
C ALA A 190 -2.99 5.63 19.61
N GLY A 191 -3.48 4.57 20.26
CA GLY A 191 -4.06 4.64 21.60
C GLY A 191 -5.34 5.50 21.69
N ALA A 192 -5.98 5.77 20.55
CA ALA A 192 -7.17 6.60 20.39
C ALA A 192 -8.45 5.77 20.55
N ASP A 193 -8.54 5.09 21.68
CA ASP A 193 -9.60 4.12 21.99
C ASP A 193 -10.95 4.81 22.27
N ALA A 194 -10.91 6.00 22.89
CA ALA A 194 -12.10 6.73 23.34
C ALA A 194 -12.62 7.73 22.28
N ALA A 195 -13.92 8.04 22.35
CA ALA A 195 -14.55 8.96 21.41
C ALA A 195 -14.00 10.38 21.52
N ASP A 196 -13.57 10.81 22.70
CA ASP A 196 -12.97 12.13 22.95
C ASP A 196 -11.48 12.21 22.58
N SER A 197 -10.83 11.08 22.25
CA SER A 197 -9.44 11.06 21.80
C SER A 197 -9.22 11.79 20.47
N ILE A 198 -10.27 11.98 19.67
CA ILE A 198 -10.23 12.68 18.38
C ILE A 198 -10.64 14.13 18.58
N ALA A 199 -9.72 15.07 18.32
CA ALA A 199 -9.96 16.51 18.41
C ALA A 199 -10.54 17.07 17.11
N GLY A 200 -10.14 16.55 15.94
CA GLY A 200 -10.57 17.03 14.63
C GLY A 200 -10.74 15.89 13.62
N ILE A 201 -11.70 16.05 12.71
CA ILE A 201 -11.96 15.11 11.61
C ILE A 201 -12.13 15.92 10.32
N GLU A 202 -11.30 15.62 9.34
CA GLU A 202 -11.47 16.03 7.95
C GLU A 202 -11.88 14.80 7.14
N LEU A 203 -12.94 14.92 6.32
CA LEU A 203 -13.49 13.81 5.53
C LEU A 203 -13.59 14.19 4.06
N GLU A 204 -13.18 13.25 3.21
CA GLU A 204 -13.40 13.29 1.79
C GLU A 204 -14.03 11.96 1.35
N LEU A 205 -15.30 12.01 0.98
CA LEU A 205 -16.06 10.83 0.56
C LEU A 205 -16.35 10.93 -0.94
N TYR A 206 -15.98 9.88 -1.68
CA TYR A 206 -16.16 9.79 -3.12
C TYR A 206 -16.83 8.48 -3.53
N ARG A 207 -17.52 8.50 -4.67
CA ARG A 207 -18.12 7.31 -5.28
C ARG A 207 -17.86 7.27 -6.78
N ALA A 208 -17.23 6.19 -7.24
CA ALA A 208 -17.14 5.88 -8.67
C ALA A 208 -18.33 5.00 -9.12
N ASN A 209 -18.79 4.12 -8.24
CA ASN A 209 -19.95 3.27 -8.45
C ASN A 209 -21.24 4.03 -8.16
N ASP A 210 -22.33 3.59 -8.80
CA ASP A 210 -23.67 4.13 -8.56
C ASP A 210 -24.27 3.54 -7.27
N ILE A 211 -23.80 4.06 -6.14
CA ILE A 211 -24.17 3.68 -4.78
C ILE A 211 -24.49 4.94 -3.96
N GLU A 212 -25.15 4.79 -2.80
CA GLU A 212 -25.40 5.92 -1.89
C GLU A 212 -24.19 6.24 -1.01
N SER A 213 -23.43 5.20 -0.61
CA SER A 213 -22.22 5.36 0.21
C SER A 213 -20.96 5.62 -0.63
N ASP A 214 -19.84 5.77 0.04
CA ASP A 214 -18.51 5.91 -0.55
C ASP A 214 -17.89 4.55 -0.94
N ASP A 215 -17.18 4.53 -2.06
CA ASP A 215 -16.28 3.44 -2.43
C ASP A 215 -14.80 3.85 -2.42
N THR A 216 -14.53 5.15 -2.26
CA THR A 216 -13.20 5.75 -2.21
C THR A 216 -13.23 6.90 -1.22
N SER A 217 -12.38 6.86 -0.20
CA SER A 217 -12.47 7.78 0.92
C SER A 217 -11.09 8.18 1.44
N SER A 218 -10.99 9.44 1.85
CA SER A 218 -9.86 9.97 2.60
C SER A 218 -10.34 10.59 3.92
N ALA A 219 -9.60 10.40 5.00
CA ALA A 219 -9.87 11.01 6.29
C ALA A 219 -8.58 11.42 6.98
N ARG A 220 -8.56 12.61 7.59
CA ARG A 220 -7.51 13.03 8.53
C ARG A 220 -8.12 13.21 9.91
N LEU A 221 -7.62 12.44 10.87
CA LEU A 221 -7.97 12.56 12.28
C LEU A 221 -6.83 13.28 13.00
N THR A 222 -7.14 14.35 13.70
CA THR A 222 -6.21 14.98 14.63
C THR A 222 -6.58 14.52 16.04
N LEU A 223 -5.65 13.87 16.73
CA LEU A 223 -5.85 13.42 18.11
C LEU A 223 -5.60 14.55 19.11
N ALA A 224 -6.07 14.36 20.35
CA ALA A 224 -5.93 15.35 21.42
C ALA A 224 -4.46 15.71 21.76
N ASP A 225 -3.52 14.79 21.51
CA ASP A 225 -2.09 15.00 21.71
C ASP A 225 -1.35 15.57 20.47
N GLY A 226 -2.09 15.88 19.39
CA GLY A 226 -1.55 16.38 18.14
C GLY A 226 -1.12 15.31 17.14
N THR A 227 -1.17 14.02 17.51
CA THR A 227 -0.90 12.92 16.57
C THR A 227 -1.91 12.95 15.41
N VAL A 228 -1.41 12.74 14.19
CA VAL A 228 -2.25 12.68 12.99
C VAL A 228 -2.44 11.24 12.53
N ILE A 229 -3.69 10.86 12.25
CA ILE A 229 -4.02 9.64 11.52
C ILE A 229 -4.58 10.04 10.16
N ALA A 230 -3.86 9.72 9.08
CA ALA A 230 -4.32 9.95 7.71
C ALA A 230 -4.72 8.62 7.07
N ILE A 231 -5.91 8.54 6.52
CA ILE A 231 -6.50 7.31 6.02
C ILE A 231 -6.90 7.54 4.58
N THR A 232 -6.42 6.73 3.65
CA THR A 232 -6.90 6.74 2.27
C THR A 232 -7.19 5.32 1.82
N VAL A 233 -8.44 5.09 1.42
CA VAL A 233 -8.92 3.78 1.01
C VAL A 233 -9.78 3.81 -0.25
N SER A 234 -9.74 2.73 -1.04
CA SER A 234 -10.60 2.59 -2.22
C SER A 234 -10.98 1.14 -2.49
N LEU A 235 -12.15 0.93 -3.09
CA LEU A 235 -12.66 -0.34 -3.61
C LEU A 235 -12.55 -0.43 -5.15
N CYS A 236 -11.93 0.57 -5.77
CA CYS A 236 -11.77 0.72 -7.21
C CYS A 236 -10.31 0.53 -7.66
N ALA A 237 -9.53 -0.29 -6.96
CA ALA A 237 -8.13 -0.57 -7.32
C ALA A 237 -8.01 -1.27 -8.69
N ALA A 238 -7.01 -0.88 -9.47
CA ALA A 238 -6.65 -1.54 -10.73
C ALA A 238 -6.04 -2.93 -10.49
N ARG A 239 -5.11 -3.01 -9.53
CA ARG A 239 -4.41 -4.21 -9.07
C ARG A 239 -5.39 -5.05 -8.25
N ARG A 240 -5.48 -6.35 -8.60
CA ARG A 240 -6.43 -7.27 -7.96
C ARG A 240 -6.11 -7.58 -6.50
N ARG A 241 -4.85 -7.47 -6.10
CA ARG A 241 -4.40 -7.74 -4.73
C ARG A 241 -3.28 -6.79 -4.33
N THR A 242 -3.62 -5.88 -3.44
CA THR A 242 -2.70 -5.02 -2.69
C THR A 242 -3.02 -5.22 -1.22
N GLU A 243 -2.05 -5.66 -0.44
CA GLU A 243 -2.26 -5.82 0.99
C GLU A 243 -2.32 -4.44 1.65
N PRO A 244 -3.40 -4.12 2.36
CA PRO A 244 -3.50 -2.85 3.05
C PRO A 244 -2.60 -2.86 4.28
N TYR A 245 -2.04 -1.72 4.61
CA TYR A 245 -1.16 -1.59 5.75
C TYR A 245 -1.30 -0.22 6.41
N LEU A 246 -0.83 -0.17 7.66
CA LEU A 246 -0.61 1.06 8.39
C LEU A 246 0.85 1.46 8.19
N HIS A 247 1.11 2.62 7.61
CA HIS A 247 2.42 3.26 7.64
C HIS A 247 2.57 3.97 8.98
N LEU A 248 3.52 3.51 9.77
CA LEU A 248 3.74 3.96 11.13
C LEU A 248 4.93 4.93 11.17
N HIS A 249 4.69 6.17 11.58
CA HIS A 249 5.71 7.22 11.61
C HIS A 249 6.26 7.39 13.03
N GLY A 250 7.49 6.92 13.27
CA GLY A 250 8.23 7.16 14.51
C GLY A 250 9.12 8.39 14.42
N ALA A 251 9.78 8.73 15.53
CA ALA A 251 10.73 9.85 15.59
C ALA A 251 11.95 9.63 14.66
N ASN A 252 12.53 8.43 14.70
CA ASN A 252 13.79 8.12 14.00
C ASN A 252 13.66 6.99 12.96
N GLN A 253 12.50 6.34 12.87
CA GLN A 253 12.25 5.26 11.92
C GLN A 253 10.76 5.16 11.55
N SER A 254 10.49 4.41 10.49
CA SER A 254 9.14 4.05 10.04
C SER A 254 8.97 2.54 10.03
N ALA A 255 7.73 2.08 10.18
CA ALA A 255 7.38 0.67 10.03
C ALA A 255 6.08 0.51 9.24
N ARG A 256 5.83 -0.67 8.68
CA ARG A 256 4.56 -1.04 8.05
C ARG A 256 3.90 -2.14 8.86
N LEU A 257 2.67 -1.94 9.31
CA LEU A 257 1.87 -2.97 9.95
C LEU A 257 0.83 -3.50 8.96
N PHE A 258 1.02 -4.75 8.54
CA PHE A 258 0.09 -5.49 7.68
C PHE A 258 -0.94 -6.19 8.57
N TYR A 259 -1.94 -5.43 9.02
CA TYR A 259 -2.94 -5.89 10.00
C TYR A 259 -3.75 -7.12 9.55
N THR A 260 -3.84 -7.37 8.24
CA THR A 260 -4.51 -8.56 7.69
C THR A 260 -3.66 -9.83 7.88
N LEU A 261 -2.34 -9.68 7.88
CA LEU A 261 -1.35 -10.76 7.92
C LEU A 261 -0.72 -10.97 9.30
N ASP A 262 -1.04 -10.10 10.27
CA ASP A 262 -0.41 -10.12 11.60
C ASP A 262 1.11 -9.90 11.53
N GLU A 263 1.56 -9.04 10.62
CA GLU A 263 2.99 -8.81 10.36
C GLU A 263 3.39 -7.35 10.52
N ILE A 264 4.57 -7.12 11.11
CA ILE A 264 5.23 -5.81 11.12
C ILE A 264 6.48 -5.89 10.27
N GLU A 265 6.67 -4.93 9.39
CA GLU A 265 7.89 -4.73 8.65
C GLU A 265 8.61 -3.45 9.11
N ALA A 266 9.86 -3.57 9.55
CA ALA A 266 10.70 -2.47 9.96
C ALA A 266 12.16 -2.74 9.57
N GLY A 267 12.86 -1.75 8.99
CA GLY A 267 14.26 -1.89 8.57
C GLY A 267 14.49 -3.05 7.59
N GLY A 268 13.56 -3.27 6.65
CA GLY A 268 13.58 -4.41 5.73
C GLY A 268 13.28 -5.79 6.31
N VAL A 269 12.99 -5.93 7.61
CA VAL A 269 12.68 -7.22 8.25
C VAL A 269 11.18 -7.31 8.52
N ARG A 270 10.56 -8.43 8.12
CA ARG A 270 9.15 -8.74 8.38
C ARG A 270 9.03 -9.78 9.50
N THR A 271 8.27 -9.43 10.54
CA THR A 271 8.05 -10.25 11.74
C THR A 271 6.57 -10.60 11.85
N GLY A 272 6.24 -11.89 11.93
CA GLY A 272 4.89 -12.38 12.15
C GLY A 272 4.52 -12.49 13.64
N TYR A 273 3.23 -12.35 13.93
CA TYR A 273 2.66 -12.35 15.27
C TYR A 273 1.43 -13.25 15.34
N ASP A 274 1.14 -13.78 16.53
CA ASP A 274 -0.06 -14.58 16.75
C ASP A 274 -1.32 -13.70 16.87
N ARG A 275 -2.48 -14.32 16.60
CA ARG A 275 -3.79 -13.69 16.76
C ARG A 275 -4.67 -14.52 17.68
N THR A 276 -5.26 -13.84 18.66
CA THR A 276 -6.25 -14.45 19.56
C THR A 276 -7.66 -14.34 18.97
N ASP A 277 -8.41 -15.44 18.98
CA ASP A 277 -9.83 -15.47 18.61
C ASP A 277 -10.68 -14.71 19.65
N LEU A 278 -11.50 -13.76 19.20
CA LEU A 278 -12.26 -12.88 20.11
C LEU A 278 -13.41 -13.59 20.84
N LEU A 279 -14.03 -14.63 20.26
CA LEU A 279 -15.01 -15.42 21.00
C LEU A 279 -14.32 -16.24 22.08
N ASP A 280 -13.14 -16.77 21.77
CA ASP A 280 -12.32 -17.54 22.69
C ASP A 280 -11.81 -16.69 23.87
N ASN A 281 -11.41 -15.45 23.60
CA ASN A 281 -11.08 -14.46 24.63
C ASN A 281 -12.30 -14.08 25.48
N LEU A 282 -13.49 -13.92 24.89
CA LEU A 282 -14.72 -13.68 25.65
C LEU A 282 -15.08 -14.89 26.54
N ILE A 283 -14.93 -16.11 26.05
CA ILE A 283 -15.11 -17.34 26.84
C ILE A 283 -14.14 -17.36 28.04
N ALA A 284 -12.88 -17.00 27.82
CA ALA A 284 -11.91 -16.88 28.90
C ALA A 284 -12.37 -15.84 29.93
N HIS A 285 -12.78 -14.65 29.49
CA HIS A 285 -13.32 -13.61 30.37
C HIS A 285 -14.50 -14.11 31.22
N VAL A 286 -15.48 -14.77 30.62
CA VAL A 286 -16.66 -15.32 31.34
C VAL A 286 -16.26 -16.39 32.35
N ARG A 287 -15.20 -17.17 32.08
CA ARG A 287 -14.81 -18.30 32.94
C ARG A 287 -13.82 -17.92 34.03
N ASN A 288 -12.91 -16.98 33.78
CA ASN A 288 -11.79 -16.69 34.68
C ASN A 288 -11.43 -15.20 34.77
N GLY A 289 -12.22 -14.30 34.18
CA GLY A 289 -11.99 -12.86 34.28
C GLY A 289 -10.82 -12.34 33.44
N ALA A 290 -10.37 -13.10 32.43
CA ALA A 290 -9.37 -12.60 31.47
C ALA A 290 -9.76 -11.23 30.91
N GLU A 291 -8.78 -10.36 30.72
CA GLU A 291 -8.99 -9.04 30.12
C GLU A 291 -9.49 -9.20 28.68
N LEU A 292 -10.49 -8.40 28.31
CA LEU A 292 -10.99 -8.37 26.95
C LEU A 292 -10.02 -7.62 26.04
N LEU A 293 -9.80 -8.17 24.85
CA LEU A 293 -8.95 -7.51 23.87
C LEU A 293 -9.66 -6.31 23.23
N VAL A 294 -10.96 -6.46 22.97
CA VAL A 294 -11.78 -5.44 22.29
C VAL A 294 -13.08 -5.18 23.05
N PRO A 295 -13.03 -4.75 24.32
CA PRO A 295 -14.23 -4.28 25.00
C PRO A 295 -14.81 -3.08 24.26
N LEU A 296 -16.14 -2.92 24.31
CA LEU A 296 -16.86 -1.83 23.64
C LEU A 296 -16.21 -0.45 23.85
N ALA A 297 -15.77 -0.16 25.07
CA ALA A 297 -15.11 1.10 25.45
C ALA A 297 -13.87 1.44 24.59
N ARG A 298 -13.20 0.44 24.00
CA ARG A 298 -12.04 0.64 23.12
C ARG A 298 -12.39 0.92 21.66
N THR A 299 -13.66 1.10 21.35
CA THR A 299 -14.15 1.36 19.98
C THR A 299 -14.85 2.72 19.84
N GLY A 300 -14.70 3.60 20.84
CA GLY A 300 -15.29 4.93 20.86
C GLY A 300 -14.73 5.83 19.75
N GLY A 301 -13.42 5.82 19.53
CA GLY A 301 -12.78 6.59 18.45
C GLY A 301 -13.31 6.19 17.07
N PHE A 302 -13.47 4.89 16.82
CA PHE A 302 -14.04 4.37 15.57
C PHE A 302 -15.49 4.82 15.40
N THR A 303 -16.28 4.70 16.46
CA THR A 303 -17.70 5.11 16.47
C THR A 303 -17.84 6.60 16.18
N ARG A 304 -16.98 7.45 16.73
CA ARG A 304 -16.98 8.89 16.43
C ARG A 304 -16.72 9.18 14.96
N LEU A 305 -15.75 8.48 14.34
CA LEU A 305 -15.52 8.63 12.90
C LEU A 305 -16.73 8.17 12.07
N LEU A 306 -17.32 7.03 12.44
CA LEU A 306 -18.52 6.52 11.78
C LEU A 306 -19.69 7.50 11.88
N ASP A 307 -19.90 8.12 13.04
CA ASP A 307 -20.93 9.13 13.26
C ASP A 307 -20.67 10.42 12.44
N ALA A 308 -19.40 10.82 12.30
CA ALA A 308 -19.02 11.91 11.41
C ALA A 308 -19.32 11.59 9.93
N ILE A 309 -19.07 10.36 9.48
CA ILE A 309 -19.42 9.89 8.12
C ILE A 309 -20.95 9.86 7.92
N ARG A 310 -21.70 9.45 8.95
CA ARG A 310 -23.17 9.43 8.95
C ARG A 310 -23.76 10.83 8.78
N LEU A 311 -23.15 11.83 9.41
CA LEU A 311 -23.57 13.24 9.36
C LEU A 311 -22.99 14.02 8.17
N ALA A 312 -21.96 13.49 7.50
CA ALA A 312 -21.35 14.13 6.33
C ALA A 312 -22.34 14.26 5.15
N PRO A 313 -22.12 15.22 4.23
CA PRO A 313 -22.82 15.28 2.96
C PRO A 313 -22.68 13.98 2.15
N GLU A 314 -23.57 13.81 1.17
CA GLU A 314 -23.51 12.68 0.25
C GLU A 314 -22.15 12.59 -0.46
N PRO A 315 -21.59 11.38 -0.64
CA PRO A 315 -20.32 11.17 -1.33
C PRO A 315 -20.31 11.80 -2.73
N ARG A 316 -19.21 12.48 -3.06
CA ARG A 316 -19.05 13.19 -4.33
C ARG A 316 -18.83 12.17 -5.46
N PRO A 317 -19.60 12.25 -6.57
CA PRO A 317 -19.34 11.40 -7.73
C PRO A 317 -17.95 11.69 -8.32
N VAL A 318 -17.19 10.65 -8.64
CA VAL A 318 -15.94 10.79 -9.40
C VAL A 318 -16.29 11.01 -10.88
N GLU A 319 -15.67 12.01 -11.52
CA GLU A 319 -15.95 12.29 -12.94
C GLU A 319 -15.54 11.10 -13.83
N ALA A 320 -16.38 10.78 -14.83
CA ALA A 320 -16.19 9.62 -15.69
C ALA A 320 -14.82 9.56 -16.40
N ARG A 321 -14.18 10.69 -16.66
CA ARG A 321 -12.84 10.76 -17.28
C ARG A 321 -11.71 10.17 -16.42
N PHE A 322 -11.93 10.01 -15.11
CA PHE A 322 -10.98 9.37 -14.19
C PHE A 322 -11.32 7.90 -13.90
N VAL A 323 -12.43 7.41 -14.42
CA VAL A 323 -12.94 6.06 -14.15
C VAL A 323 -12.76 5.20 -15.39
N ARG A 324 -12.02 4.10 -15.24
CA ARG A 324 -11.94 3.05 -16.27
C ARG A 324 -12.98 1.98 -16.00
N ALA A 325 -13.87 1.76 -16.96
CA ALA A 325 -14.83 0.66 -16.90
C ALA A 325 -14.19 -0.65 -17.34
N GLU A 326 -14.34 -1.69 -16.53
CA GLU A 326 -14.02 -3.08 -16.87
C GLU A 326 -15.29 -3.94 -16.79
N PRO A 327 -15.34 -5.14 -17.41
CA PRO A 327 -16.58 -5.92 -17.51
C PRO A 327 -17.29 -6.23 -16.18
N SER A 328 -16.53 -6.33 -15.09
CA SER A 328 -17.07 -6.71 -13.78
C SER A 328 -16.91 -5.66 -12.69
N ARG A 329 -16.28 -4.51 -12.98
CA ARG A 329 -15.90 -3.50 -11.96
C ARG A 329 -15.58 -2.15 -12.60
N LEU A 330 -15.53 -1.11 -11.77
CA LEU A 330 -14.90 0.16 -12.09
C LEU A 330 -13.51 0.23 -11.46
N VAL A 331 -12.60 0.92 -12.13
CA VAL A 331 -11.22 1.13 -11.71
C VAL A 331 -10.93 2.62 -11.70
N LEU A 332 -10.25 3.09 -10.66
CA LEU A 332 -9.62 4.40 -10.57
C LEU A 332 -8.11 4.21 -10.77
N PRO A 333 -7.56 4.43 -11.98
CA PRO A 333 -6.14 4.22 -12.23
C PRO A 333 -5.27 5.06 -11.28
N GLY A 334 -4.28 4.42 -10.64
CA GLY A 334 -3.33 5.08 -9.74
C GLY A 334 -3.82 5.30 -8.31
N ILE A 335 -5.05 4.91 -7.97
CA ILE A 335 -5.59 5.10 -6.61
C ILE A 335 -4.79 4.34 -5.54
N GLU A 336 -4.18 3.21 -5.91
CA GLU A 336 -3.32 2.45 -5.00
C GLU A 336 -2.07 3.24 -4.62
N ASP A 337 -1.41 3.82 -5.62
CA ASP A 337 -0.18 4.58 -5.42
C ASP A 337 -0.50 5.89 -4.67
N LEU A 338 -1.66 6.50 -4.92
CA LEU A 338 -2.18 7.60 -4.11
C LEU A 338 -2.42 7.23 -2.65
N ALA A 339 -3.12 6.13 -2.37
CA ALA A 339 -3.42 5.71 -1.00
C ALA A 339 -2.14 5.48 -0.20
N VAL A 340 -1.15 4.93 -0.88
CA VAL A 340 0.19 4.68 -0.39
C VAL A 340 0.95 6.00 -0.12
N THR A 341 0.95 6.95 -1.07
CA THR A 341 1.55 8.28 -0.87
C THR A 341 0.86 9.07 0.24
N ALA A 342 -0.48 9.02 0.30
CA ALA A 342 -1.27 9.65 1.36
C ALA A 342 -0.89 9.13 2.75
N ALA A 343 -0.70 7.82 2.89
CA ALA A 343 -0.23 7.23 4.14
C ALA A 343 1.21 7.66 4.50
N ALA A 344 2.10 7.75 3.51
CA ALA A 344 3.49 8.15 3.73
C ALA A 344 3.65 9.65 4.01
N GLU A 345 2.82 10.52 3.43
CA GLU A 345 2.88 11.98 3.61
C GLU A 345 1.89 12.48 4.68
N LEU A 346 1.11 11.59 5.30
CA LEU A 346 -0.01 11.93 6.18
C LEU A 346 -1.02 12.90 5.54
N ALA A 347 -1.19 12.77 4.22
CA ALA A 347 -1.96 13.68 3.37
C ALA A 347 -3.38 13.16 3.08
N THR A 348 -4.30 14.07 2.78
CA THR A 348 -5.61 13.70 2.23
C THR A 348 -5.55 13.54 0.70
N LEU A 349 -6.56 12.92 0.10
CA LEU A 349 -6.64 12.75 -1.35
C LEU A 349 -6.64 14.10 -2.10
N SER A 350 -7.36 15.13 -1.60
CA SER A 350 -7.39 16.44 -2.26
C SER A 350 -6.05 17.17 -2.22
N GLU A 351 -5.25 17.02 -1.15
CA GLU A 351 -3.88 17.56 -1.07
C GLU A 351 -2.93 16.89 -2.06
N LEU A 352 -3.22 15.66 -2.48
CA LEU A 352 -2.48 14.92 -3.50
C LEU A 352 -3.05 15.08 -4.91
N GLY A 353 -3.96 16.04 -5.11
CA GLY A 353 -4.54 16.33 -6.42
C GLY A 353 -5.51 15.26 -6.93
N PHE A 354 -6.11 14.47 -6.03
CA PHE A 354 -7.22 13.61 -6.42
C PHE A 354 -8.43 14.47 -6.86
N PRO A 355 -9.17 14.06 -7.91
CA PRO A 355 -10.23 14.89 -8.47
C PRO A 355 -11.29 15.29 -7.44
N GLY A 356 -11.59 16.59 -7.37
CA GLY A 356 -12.50 17.17 -6.39
C GLY A 356 -11.84 18.09 -5.35
N GLY A 357 -10.52 18.31 -5.43
CA GLY A 357 -9.83 19.40 -4.72
C GLY A 357 -10.16 20.80 -5.28
N PRO A 358 -9.78 21.88 -4.57
CA PRO A 358 -10.07 23.26 -4.98
C PRO A 358 -9.26 23.71 -6.22
N GLU A 359 -8.19 23.01 -6.58
CA GLU A 359 -7.36 23.33 -7.74
C GLU A 359 -7.71 22.46 -8.96
N PRO A 360 -7.68 23.02 -10.19
CA PRO A 360 -7.89 22.25 -11.40
C PRO A 360 -6.75 21.24 -11.61
N VAL A 361 -7.07 19.95 -11.60
CA VAL A 361 -6.13 18.90 -11.99
C VAL A 361 -5.93 18.96 -13.52
N PRO A 362 -4.71 19.24 -14.01
CA PRO A 362 -4.45 19.27 -15.44
C PRO A 362 -4.35 17.82 -15.95
N ALA A 363 -5.37 17.36 -16.68
CA ALA A 363 -5.49 16.05 -17.36
C ALA A 363 -5.94 14.86 -16.48
N PRO A 364 -6.52 13.78 -17.07
CA PRO A 364 -6.80 12.55 -16.32
C PRO A 364 -5.51 11.96 -15.75
N TRP A 365 -5.63 11.27 -14.61
CA TRP A 365 -4.57 10.45 -14.03
C TRP A 365 -4.00 9.54 -15.14
N PRO A 366 -2.75 9.73 -15.58
CA PRO A 366 -2.22 8.90 -16.63
C PRO A 366 -2.06 7.49 -16.04
N GLU A 367 -2.72 6.50 -16.64
CA GLU A 367 -2.08 5.20 -16.72
C GLU A 367 -0.70 5.46 -17.28
N THR A 368 0.33 5.28 -16.48
CA THR A 368 1.71 5.57 -16.83
C THR A 368 2.29 4.42 -17.64
N VAL A 369 1.63 4.09 -18.75
CA VAL A 369 1.95 2.95 -19.60
C VAL A 369 2.57 3.43 -20.90
N LEU A 370 3.79 2.98 -21.18
CA LEU A 370 4.42 3.15 -22.47
C LEU A 370 3.90 2.09 -23.45
N ARG A 371 3.64 2.52 -24.69
CA ARG A 371 3.13 1.67 -25.76
C ARG A 371 3.98 1.81 -27.01
N ALA A 372 4.29 0.69 -27.65
CA ALA A 372 4.91 0.66 -28.98
C ALA A 372 4.02 -0.17 -29.92
N GLY A 373 3.68 0.38 -31.10
CA GLY A 373 2.79 -0.30 -32.06
C GLY A 373 1.42 -0.68 -31.48
N GLY A 374 0.90 0.12 -30.54
CA GLY A 374 -0.37 -0.13 -29.85
C GLY A 374 -0.31 -1.18 -28.72
N ARG A 375 0.82 -1.86 -28.53
CA ARG A 375 1.02 -2.82 -27.44
C ARG A 375 1.62 -2.15 -26.21
N GLU A 376 1.18 -2.54 -25.03
CA GLU A 376 1.80 -2.15 -23.76
C GLU A 376 3.18 -2.79 -23.63
N THR A 377 4.21 -1.97 -23.44
CA THR A 377 5.60 -2.43 -23.37
C THR A 377 6.26 -2.12 -22.04
N ALA A 378 5.87 -1.05 -21.34
CA ALA A 378 6.37 -0.76 -20.00
C ALA A 378 5.36 0.00 -19.14
N VAL A 379 5.44 -0.21 -17.83
CA VAL A 379 4.73 0.60 -16.83
C VAL A 379 5.73 1.49 -16.10
N TYR A 380 5.47 2.79 -16.07
CA TYR A 380 6.24 3.80 -15.36
C TYR A 380 5.65 4.06 -13.97
N ALA A 381 6.11 3.27 -13.01
CA ALA A 381 5.56 3.23 -11.66
C ALA A 381 6.17 4.30 -10.76
N GLU A 382 5.35 4.85 -9.87
CA GLU A 382 5.78 5.58 -8.68
C GLU A 382 5.24 4.84 -7.46
N ARG A 383 6.13 4.18 -6.73
CA ARG A 383 5.78 3.35 -5.58
C ARG A 383 5.98 4.15 -4.30
N GLY A 384 4.90 4.55 -3.64
CA GLY A 384 5.03 5.19 -2.32
C GLY A 384 5.13 4.18 -1.16
N ASP A 385 5.14 2.87 -1.43
CA ASP A 385 5.17 1.83 -0.40
C ASP A 385 6.60 1.50 0.03
N LEU A 386 7.57 2.10 -0.65
CA LEU A 386 9.00 1.96 -0.41
C LEU A 386 9.41 2.62 0.92
N GLN A 387 10.35 1.99 1.63
CA GLN A 387 10.92 2.55 2.85
C GLN A 387 11.86 3.72 2.51
N ALA A 388 12.14 4.60 3.48
CA ALA A 388 13.13 5.66 3.28
C ALA A 388 14.50 5.09 2.85
N SER A 389 14.91 3.97 3.44
CA SER A 389 16.15 3.26 3.09
C SER A 389 16.21 2.74 1.66
N ASP A 390 15.09 2.66 0.96
CA ASP A 390 15.05 2.25 -0.45
C ASP A 390 15.35 3.42 -1.40
N ALA A 391 15.38 4.67 -0.88
CA ALA A 391 15.42 5.91 -1.64
C ALA A 391 14.30 5.99 -2.71
N PRO A 392 13.04 6.19 -2.30
CA PRO A 392 11.86 6.12 -3.18
C PRO A 392 11.99 6.99 -4.43
N ARG A 393 11.64 6.42 -5.59
CA ARG A 393 11.79 7.07 -6.90
C ARG A 393 10.92 6.43 -8.00
N PRO A 394 10.48 7.20 -9.01
CA PRO A 394 9.82 6.65 -10.19
C PRO A 394 10.74 5.76 -11.04
N HIS A 395 10.20 4.65 -11.53
CA HIS A 395 10.95 3.62 -12.28
C HIS A 395 10.05 2.87 -13.26
N LEU A 396 10.66 2.26 -14.28
CA LEU A 396 9.98 1.43 -15.28
C LEU A 396 9.99 -0.04 -14.85
N HIS A 397 8.81 -0.59 -14.54
CA HIS A 397 8.59 -2.03 -14.34
C HIS A 397 7.08 -2.39 -14.33
N PRO A 398 6.68 -3.52 -14.94
CA PRO A 398 7.49 -4.38 -15.79
C PRO A 398 7.80 -3.70 -17.12
N VAL A 399 9.01 -3.89 -17.63
CA VAL A 399 9.36 -3.64 -19.03
C VAL A 399 9.34 -4.98 -19.75
N ARG A 400 8.76 -5.04 -20.95
CA ARG A 400 8.53 -6.28 -21.70
C ARG A 400 9.05 -6.21 -23.11
N THR A 401 9.49 -7.35 -23.65
CA THR A 401 9.61 -7.54 -25.10
C THR A 401 8.23 -7.52 -25.78
N LEU A 402 8.17 -7.45 -27.11
CA LEU A 402 6.88 -7.51 -27.83
C LEU A 402 6.20 -8.89 -27.73
N GLY A 403 6.98 -9.95 -27.48
CA GLY A 403 6.51 -11.28 -27.11
C GLY A 403 6.04 -11.42 -25.66
N GLY A 404 6.24 -10.40 -24.82
CA GLY A 404 5.71 -10.33 -23.45
C GLY A 404 6.69 -10.76 -22.35
N THR A 405 7.93 -11.13 -22.69
CA THR A 405 8.98 -11.49 -21.72
C THR A 405 9.37 -10.27 -20.90
N VAL A 406 9.33 -10.37 -19.56
CA VAL A 406 9.76 -9.28 -18.67
C VAL A 406 11.28 -9.17 -18.70
N VAL A 407 11.79 -7.96 -18.89
CA VAL A 407 13.23 -7.65 -19.00
C VAL A 407 13.72 -6.69 -17.90
N THR A 408 12.90 -6.45 -16.87
CA THR A 408 13.30 -5.73 -15.65
C THR A 408 12.91 -6.47 -14.38
N GLU A 409 13.64 -6.24 -13.31
CA GLU A 409 13.37 -6.79 -11.98
C GLU A 409 13.30 -5.68 -10.93
N VAL A 410 12.43 -5.82 -9.93
CA VAL A 410 12.18 -4.83 -8.87
C VAL A 410 12.23 -5.52 -7.51
N GLN A 411 12.95 -4.92 -6.56
CA GLN A 411 13.19 -5.42 -5.21
C GLN A 411 13.57 -6.92 -5.14
N PRO A 412 14.59 -7.36 -5.91
CA PRO A 412 15.08 -8.72 -5.77
C PRO A 412 15.62 -8.96 -4.36
N ASP A 413 15.54 -10.21 -3.89
CA ASP A 413 15.97 -10.61 -2.54
C ASP A 413 17.44 -10.26 -2.26
N ASP A 414 18.28 -10.17 -3.29
CA ASP A 414 19.69 -9.80 -3.15
C ASP A 414 19.93 -8.29 -2.99
N HIS A 415 19.05 -7.45 -3.55
CA HIS A 415 19.17 -5.99 -3.58
C HIS A 415 17.79 -5.34 -3.57
N VAL A 416 17.12 -5.33 -2.41
CA VAL A 416 15.75 -4.81 -2.22
C VAL A 416 15.54 -3.34 -2.61
N HIS A 417 16.62 -2.58 -2.81
CA HIS A 417 16.62 -1.18 -3.24
C HIS A 417 16.84 -0.99 -4.75
N HIS A 418 16.86 -2.06 -5.55
CA HIS A 418 16.91 -1.99 -7.02
C HIS A 418 15.51 -1.94 -7.63
N PHE A 419 15.31 -1.03 -8.58
CA PHE A 419 14.01 -0.74 -9.18
C PHE A 419 14.08 -0.67 -10.71
N GLY A 420 13.85 -1.80 -11.39
CA GLY A 420 13.64 -1.86 -12.83
C GLY A 420 14.61 -1.02 -13.64
N ALA A 421 14.09 -0.07 -14.43
CA ALA A 421 14.91 0.94 -15.12
C ALA A 421 14.55 2.37 -14.70
N GLY A 422 15.54 3.22 -14.46
CA GLY A 422 15.34 4.62 -14.05
C GLY A 422 16.64 5.31 -13.65
N VAL A 423 16.55 6.49 -13.02
CA VAL A 423 17.74 7.23 -12.53
C VAL A 423 17.92 7.03 -11.03
N ALA A 424 19.11 6.61 -10.62
CA ALA A 424 19.49 6.44 -9.22
C ALA A 424 20.96 6.81 -9.03
N ILE A 425 21.31 7.57 -8.01
CA ILE A 425 22.69 8.04 -7.77
C ILE A 425 23.08 7.74 -6.32
N ALA A 426 24.26 7.15 -6.12
CA ALA A 426 24.73 6.69 -4.81
C ALA A 426 24.90 7.82 -3.80
N ASP A 427 25.33 8.99 -4.27
CA ASP A 427 25.53 10.18 -3.43
C ASP A 427 25.33 11.45 -4.27
N VAL A 428 24.40 12.29 -3.81
CA VAL A 428 24.14 13.63 -4.32
C VAL A 428 24.25 14.60 -3.14
N ASP A 429 25.31 15.41 -3.10
CA ASP A 429 25.62 16.32 -2.00
C ASP A 429 25.57 15.66 -0.60
N GLY A 430 25.97 14.38 -0.49
CA GLY A 430 26.00 13.61 0.75
C GLY A 430 24.73 12.81 1.05
N ALA A 431 23.66 12.98 0.27
CA ALA A 431 22.42 12.21 0.40
C ALA A 431 22.41 11.01 -0.56
N ASN A 432 21.92 9.86 -0.08
CA ASN A 432 21.86 8.61 -0.84
C ASN A 432 20.53 8.49 -1.60
N PHE A 433 20.58 8.47 -2.94
CA PHE A 433 19.41 8.27 -3.82
C PHE A 433 19.43 6.92 -4.56
N TRP A 434 20.33 6.02 -4.16
CA TRP A 434 20.42 4.64 -4.65
C TRP A 434 19.59 3.69 -3.77
N GLY A 435 19.54 3.98 -2.47
CA GLY A 435 18.97 3.10 -1.45
C GLY A 435 20.00 2.15 -0.87
N GLY A 436 19.58 1.34 0.10
CA GLY A 436 20.45 0.39 0.80
C GLY A 436 21.55 1.07 1.62
N SER A 437 22.70 0.42 1.74
CA SER A 437 23.81 0.96 2.52
C SER A 437 24.58 2.06 1.78
N THR A 438 25.03 3.08 2.52
CA THR A 438 25.96 4.10 2.04
C THR A 438 27.39 3.63 2.28
N TYR A 439 28.26 3.69 1.26
CA TYR A 439 29.67 3.35 1.44
C TYR A 439 30.44 4.52 2.09
N VAL A 440 31.11 4.24 3.20
CA VAL A 440 31.91 5.20 3.96
C VAL A 440 33.39 4.88 3.78
N ARG A 441 34.18 5.89 3.39
CA ARG A 441 35.63 5.73 3.13
C ARG A 441 36.33 5.18 4.37
N GLY A 442 37.05 4.06 4.20
CA GLY A 442 37.79 3.41 5.29
C GLY A 442 36.94 2.57 6.25
N GLU A 443 35.61 2.63 6.16
CA GLU A 443 34.70 1.90 7.07
C GLU A 443 33.81 0.89 6.34
N GLY A 444 33.61 1.04 5.02
CA GLY A 444 32.79 0.14 4.21
C GLY A 444 31.31 0.52 4.15
N PRO A 445 30.44 -0.39 3.69
CA PRO A 445 29.00 -0.14 3.60
C PRO A 445 28.35 -0.02 4.99
N ARG A 446 27.57 1.04 5.23
CA ARG A 446 26.78 1.24 6.44
C ARG A 446 25.38 1.75 6.16
N MET A 447 24.42 1.32 6.97
CA MET A 447 23.09 1.93 6.96
C MET A 447 23.16 3.26 7.71
N LEU A 448 23.03 4.37 6.98
CA LEU A 448 23.03 5.72 7.53
C LEU A 448 21.65 6.34 7.34
N PRO A 449 21.20 7.26 8.21
CA PRO A 449 19.94 7.99 8.03
C PRO A 449 20.08 9.12 7.01
N ASN A 450 20.67 8.84 5.83
CA ASN A 450 20.99 9.86 4.82
C ASN A 450 20.26 9.66 3.48
N HIS A 451 19.22 8.83 3.43
CA HIS A 451 18.48 8.55 2.21
C HIS A 451 17.60 9.71 1.78
N GLY A 452 17.74 10.10 0.51
CA GLY A 452 16.86 11.04 -0.16
C GLY A 452 15.70 10.34 -0.87
N ARG A 453 14.84 11.14 -1.50
CA ARG A 453 13.72 10.67 -2.34
C ARG A 453 13.57 11.53 -3.59
N GLN A 454 13.15 10.93 -4.70
CA GLN A 454 12.73 11.65 -5.89
C GLN A 454 11.21 11.82 -5.84
N ARG A 455 10.71 13.06 -5.84
CA ARG A 455 9.28 13.38 -5.77
C ARG A 455 8.80 13.97 -7.09
N ARG A 456 7.83 13.31 -7.73
CA ARG A 456 7.15 13.85 -8.90
C ARG A 456 6.50 15.19 -8.56
N ARG A 457 6.72 16.19 -9.42
CA ARG A 457 6.07 17.50 -9.37
C ARG A 457 5.00 17.61 -10.45
N THR A 458 5.35 17.26 -11.68
CA THR A 458 4.40 17.21 -12.79
C THR A 458 4.68 15.97 -13.63
N LEU A 459 3.63 15.41 -14.21
CA LEU A 459 3.72 14.37 -15.21
C LEU A 459 2.72 14.70 -16.31
N ARG A 460 3.21 14.88 -17.52
CA ARG A 460 2.43 15.29 -18.69
C ARG A 460 2.55 14.24 -19.79
N PRO A 461 1.44 13.74 -20.34
CA PRO A 461 1.51 12.90 -21.54
C PRO A 461 2.08 13.69 -22.71
N ILE A 462 2.94 13.04 -23.49
CA ILE A 462 3.49 13.51 -24.76
C ILE A 462 3.30 12.41 -25.81
N ASP A 463 3.61 12.69 -27.07
CA ASP A 463 3.59 11.65 -28.09
C ASP A 463 4.58 10.54 -27.74
N GLY A 464 4.11 9.28 -27.78
CA GLY A 464 4.91 8.10 -27.43
C GLY A 464 5.23 7.91 -25.94
N GLY A 465 4.84 8.80 -25.01
CA GLY A 465 5.13 8.61 -23.59
C GLY A 465 4.86 9.81 -22.68
N TYR A 466 5.84 10.18 -21.84
CA TYR A 466 5.67 11.17 -20.78
C TYR A 466 6.84 12.16 -20.68
N ALA A 467 6.51 13.39 -20.32
CA ALA A 467 7.44 14.37 -19.78
C ALA A 467 7.14 14.56 -18.28
N GLU A 468 8.16 14.57 -17.45
CA GLU A 468 8.05 14.63 -16.00
C GLU A 468 9.02 15.66 -15.43
N THR A 469 8.62 16.30 -14.33
CA THR A 469 9.52 17.07 -13.49
C THR A 469 9.55 16.49 -12.08
N LEU A 470 10.73 16.38 -11.47
CA LEU A 470 10.92 15.82 -10.13
C LEU A 470 11.79 16.72 -9.27
N ASP A 471 11.62 16.64 -7.96
CA ASP A 471 12.57 17.15 -6.98
C ASP A 471 13.32 16.02 -6.31
N TRP A 472 14.64 16.21 -6.14
CA TRP A 472 15.51 15.32 -5.38
C TRP A 472 15.67 15.90 -3.97
N THR A 473 14.89 15.37 -3.03
CA THR A 473 14.81 15.88 -1.66
C THR A 473 15.68 15.03 -0.73
N GLY A 474 16.56 15.67 0.03
CA GLY A 474 17.37 15.05 1.07
C GLY A 474 16.55 14.58 2.29
N PRO A 475 17.18 13.85 3.22
CA PRO A 475 16.53 13.30 4.42
C PRO A 475 15.94 14.39 5.35
N ASP A 476 16.47 15.60 5.30
CA ASP A 476 16.06 16.77 6.09
C ASP A 476 14.94 17.61 5.43
N GLY A 477 14.49 17.21 4.23
CA GLY A 477 13.49 17.94 3.45
C GLY A 477 14.07 18.99 2.50
N THR A 478 15.39 19.18 2.47
CA THR A 478 16.04 20.13 1.55
C THR A 478 15.97 19.60 0.11
N VAL A 479 15.50 20.41 -0.84
CA VAL A 479 15.57 20.08 -2.27
C VAL A 479 16.98 20.34 -2.79
N LEU A 480 17.71 19.28 -3.12
CA LEU A 480 19.11 19.32 -3.56
C LEU A 480 19.22 19.58 -5.06
N ALA A 481 18.38 18.92 -5.85
CA ALA A 481 18.31 19.07 -7.30
C ALA A 481 16.86 19.01 -7.80
N ALA A 482 16.61 19.61 -8.97
CA ALA A 482 15.43 19.32 -9.77
C ALA A 482 15.83 18.51 -10.99
N GLU A 483 14.93 17.63 -11.42
CA GLU A 483 15.07 16.82 -12.60
C GLU A 483 13.96 17.12 -13.61
N GLU A 484 14.32 17.26 -14.87
CA GLU A 484 13.39 17.20 -15.99
C GLU A 484 13.67 15.91 -16.77
N ARG A 485 12.64 15.10 -17.01
CA ARG A 485 12.76 13.77 -17.63
C ARG A 485 11.78 13.62 -18.79
N ILE A 486 12.23 12.98 -19.86
CA ILE A 486 11.40 12.55 -20.98
C ILE A 486 11.60 11.04 -21.18
N LEU A 487 10.50 10.31 -21.32
CA LEU A 487 10.51 8.89 -21.62
C LEU A 487 9.48 8.57 -22.72
N THR A 488 9.92 7.95 -23.81
CA THR A 488 9.04 7.56 -24.93
C THR A 488 9.30 6.13 -25.38
N ALA A 489 8.27 5.49 -25.93
CA ALA A 489 8.37 4.20 -26.56
C ALA A 489 8.01 4.29 -28.05
N ARG A 490 8.82 3.67 -28.90
CA ARG A 490 8.58 3.59 -30.35
C ARG A 490 8.93 2.21 -30.90
N SER A 491 8.24 1.80 -31.96
CA SER A 491 8.56 0.54 -32.66
C SER A 491 9.86 0.68 -33.44
N VAL A 492 10.68 -0.37 -33.44
CA VAL A 492 11.89 -0.49 -34.27
C VAL A 492 11.94 -1.88 -34.92
N ALA A 493 12.85 -2.08 -35.88
CA ALA A 493 13.05 -3.40 -36.46
C ALA A 493 13.44 -4.42 -35.36
N GLY A 494 12.76 -5.56 -35.30
CA GLY A 494 13.08 -6.63 -34.33
C GLY A 494 12.65 -6.38 -32.87
N GLY A 495 11.99 -5.26 -32.57
CA GLY A 495 11.58 -4.96 -31.19
C GLY A 495 10.94 -3.57 -31.02
N TRP A 496 11.21 -2.93 -29.90
CA TRP A 496 10.84 -1.54 -29.64
C TRP A 496 11.97 -0.83 -28.88
N ALA A 497 12.00 0.50 -28.97
CA ALA A 497 13.00 1.32 -28.30
C ALA A 497 12.34 2.16 -27.19
N LEU A 498 12.97 2.18 -26.02
CA LEU A 498 12.76 3.15 -24.95
C LEU A 498 13.77 4.28 -25.14
N ASP A 499 13.31 5.49 -25.42
CA ASP A 499 14.16 6.68 -25.37
C ASP A 499 13.97 7.33 -23.99
N PHE A 500 15.05 7.55 -23.26
CA PHE A 500 15.05 8.07 -21.90
C PHE A 500 16.07 9.20 -21.77
N ALA A 501 15.60 10.41 -21.49
CA ALA A 501 16.45 11.58 -21.28
C ALA A 501 16.15 12.22 -19.93
N PHE A 502 17.18 12.71 -19.25
CA PHE A 502 17.03 13.46 -18.01
C PHE A 502 18.03 14.62 -17.91
N THR A 503 17.60 15.69 -17.22
CA THR A 503 18.42 16.86 -16.93
C THR A 503 18.36 17.15 -15.43
N LEU A 504 19.49 17.07 -14.73
CA LEU A 504 19.61 17.43 -13.31
C LEU A 504 20.13 18.86 -13.15
N THR A 505 19.45 19.67 -12.34
CA THR A 505 19.83 21.05 -12.03
C THR A 505 19.92 21.25 -10.53
N GLY A 506 21.08 21.74 -10.03
CA GLY A 506 21.26 22.00 -8.60
C GLY A 506 20.34 23.10 -8.07
N ARG A 507 19.83 22.95 -6.84
CA ARG A 507 18.87 23.89 -6.20
C ARG A 507 19.41 24.58 -4.95
N THR A 508 20.61 24.25 -4.50
CA THR A 508 21.21 24.76 -3.26
C THR A 508 22.05 26.04 -3.43
N GLY A 509 22.11 26.59 -4.66
CA GLY A 509 22.94 27.75 -5.00
C GLY A 509 24.44 27.48 -5.06
N ARG A 510 24.85 26.21 -4.92
CA ARG A 510 26.23 25.71 -5.11
C ARG A 510 26.24 24.67 -6.23
N PRO A 511 27.39 24.42 -6.88
CA PRO A 511 27.53 23.31 -7.81
C PRO A 511 27.15 21.99 -7.14
N LEU A 512 26.34 21.18 -7.83
CA LEU A 512 25.91 19.87 -7.35
C LEU A 512 27.08 18.89 -7.46
N VAL A 513 27.38 18.14 -6.40
CA VAL A 513 28.44 17.12 -6.40
C VAL A 513 27.82 15.73 -6.40
N LEU A 514 28.13 14.96 -7.44
CA LEU A 514 27.71 13.57 -7.61
C LEU A 514 28.89 12.64 -7.33
N GLN A 515 28.65 11.60 -6.54
CA GLN A 515 29.67 10.60 -6.22
C GLN A 515 29.10 9.18 -6.30
N SER A 516 29.99 8.23 -6.60
CA SER A 516 29.75 6.80 -6.45
C SER A 516 30.49 6.25 -5.24
N SER A 517 30.31 4.95 -4.96
CA SER A 517 31.12 4.27 -3.95
C SER A 517 32.61 4.19 -4.34
N ALA A 518 32.91 4.16 -5.64
CA ALA A 518 34.28 4.14 -6.13
C ALA A 518 35.03 5.45 -5.85
N CYS A 519 34.36 6.61 -5.96
CA CYS A 519 34.91 7.90 -5.52
C CYS A 519 35.37 7.88 -4.04
N LYS A 520 34.77 6.99 -3.24
CA LYS A 520 35.03 6.83 -1.79
C LYS A 520 35.98 5.66 -1.48
N GLY A 521 36.57 5.03 -2.48
CA GLY A 521 37.59 3.98 -2.34
C GLY A 521 37.11 2.55 -2.58
N ARG A 522 35.86 2.33 -3.02
CA ARG A 522 35.37 1.01 -3.43
C ARG A 522 35.61 0.79 -4.93
N THR A 523 36.81 0.36 -5.32
CA THR A 523 37.19 0.15 -6.73
C THR A 523 36.13 -0.64 -7.52
N GLY A 524 35.80 -0.18 -8.72
CA GLY A 524 34.81 -0.82 -9.61
C GLY A 524 33.35 -0.64 -9.17
N ALA A 525 33.06 0.20 -8.17
CA ALA A 525 31.71 0.52 -7.72
C ALA A 525 31.24 1.91 -8.18
N GLY A 526 31.44 2.20 -9.46
CA GLY A 526 31.12 3.47 -10.12
C GLY A 526 29.64 3.68 -10.44
N TYR A 527 28.72 2.95 -9.83
CA TYR A 527 27.30 3.03 -10.17
C TYR A 527 26.68 4.38 -9.78
N GLY A 528 25.82 4.90 -10.66
CA GLY A 528 25.06 6.13 -10.45
C GLY A 528 24.72 6.80 -11.78
N GLY A 529 23.45 7.08 -12.03
CA GLY A 529 22.94 7.58 -13.32
C GLY A 529 21.68 6.83 -13.74
N PHE A 530 21.45 6.74 -15.05
CA PHE A 530 20.48 5.78 -15.60
C PHE A 530 20.96 4.37 -15.28
N PHE A 531 20.08 3.51 -14.78
CA PHE A 531 20.41 2.13 -14.43
C PHE A 531 19.27 1.21 -14.79
N TRP A 532 19.62 0.02 -15.29
CA TRP A 532 18.72 -1.05 -15.67
C TRP A 532 19.06 -2.32 -14.89
N ARG A 533 18.12 -2.75 -14.05
CA ARG A 533 18.16 -4.05 -13.37
C ARG A 533 17.38 -5.08 -14.18
N ALA A 534 18.09 -6.00 -14.83
CA ALA A 534 17.49 -7.09 -15.61
C ALA A 534 17.28 -8.35 -14.73
N PRO A 535 16.41 -9.30 -15.14
CA PRO A 535 16.07 -10.47 -14.33
C PRO A 535 17.28 -11.38 -14.12
N LYS A 536 17.62 -11.63 -12.85
CA LYS A 536 18.79 -12.42 -12.45
C LYS A 536 18.79 -13.85 -12.98
N ASP A 537 17.62 -14.48 -13.01
CA ASP A 537 17.47 -15.90 -13.39
C ASP A 537 17.42 -16.14 -14.90
N SER A 538 17.84 -15.16 -15.71
CA SER A 538 17.89 -15.30 -17.17
C SER A 538 19.02 -16.24 -17.59
N SER A 539 18.73 -17.22 -18.45
CA SER A 539 19.73 -18.14 -18.97
C SER A 539 20.60 -17.52 -20.06
N GLY A 540 21.89 -17.89 -20.07
CA GLY A 540 22.83 -17.51 -21.13
C GLY A 540 23.19 -16.02 -21.14
N LEU A 541 23.21 -15.34 -20.00
CA LEU A 541 23.56 -13.92 -19.96
C LEU A 541 24.93 -13.65 -20.59
N ALA A 542 24.98 -12.68 -21.51
CA ALA A 542 26.20 -12.21 -22.16
C ALA A 542 26.15 -10.70 -22.35
N VAL A 543 27.29 -10.04 -22.15
CA VAL A 543 27.45 -8.60 -22.36
C VAL A 543 28.63 -8.33 -23.29
N PHE A 544 28.45 -7.41 -24.24
CA PHE A 544 29.48 -7.05 -25.19
C PHE A 544 29.27 -5.64 -25.76
N THR A 545 30.32 -5.07 -26.32
CA THR A 545 30.33 -3.86 -27.16
C THR A 545 30.77 -4.25 -28.57
N GLY A 546 31.00 -3.27 -29.45
CA GLY A 546 31.64 -3.53 -30.75
C GLY A 546 33.09 -4.03 -30.66
N GLU A 547 33.75 -3.86 -29.51
CA GLU A 547 35.20 -4.08 -29.36
C GLU A 547 35.56 -5.07 -28.25
N ALA A 548 34.67 -5.31 -27.28
CA ALA A 548 34.93 -6.11 -26.10
C ALA A 548 33.74 -7.02 -25.77
N SER A 549 34.01 -8.16 -25.13
CA SER A 549 32.99 -9.11 -24.68
C SER A 549 33.32 -9.65 -23.29
N GLY A 550 32.29 -9.83 -22.48
CA GLY A 550 32.40 -10.27 -21.08
C GLY A 550 32.40 -9.11 -20.09
N GLU A 551 31.91 -9.38 -18.87
CA GLU A 551 31.73 -8.35 -17.82
C GLU A 551 33.02 -7.57 -17.53
N GLU A 552 34.14 -8.28 -17.32
CA GLU A 552 35.43 -7.66 -16.96
C GLU A 552 35.92 -6.66 -18.01
N ALA A 553 35.75 -6.99 -19.30
CA ALA A 553 36.23 -6.15 -20.40
C ALA A 553 35.28 -4.97 -20.70
N VAL A 554 33.98 -5.12 -20.43
CA VAL A 554 32.98 -4.08 -20.69
C VAL A 554 32.81 -3.12 -19.49
N HIS A 555 33.00 -3.60 -18.26
CA HIS A 555 32.87 -2.81 -17.05
C HIS A 555 33.92 -1.69 -16.97
N GLY A 556 33.45 -0.44 -17.01
CA GLY A 556 34.29 0.76 -17.06
C GLY A 556 34.71 1.18 -18.46
N SER A 557 34.32 0.43 -19.49
CA SER A 557 34.59 0.83 -20.88
C SER A 557 33.80 2.09 -21.25
N VAL A 558 34.38 2.92 -22.12
CA VAL A 558 33.76 4.15 -22.63
C VAL A 558 33.45 3.94 -24.10
N THR A 559 32.26 3.41 -24.38
CA THR A 559 31.79 3.10 -25.73
C THR A 559 30.38 3.67 -25.92
N PRO A 560 29.99 4.04 -27.15
CA PRO A 560 28.68 4.66 -27.40
C PRO A 560 27.51 3.71 -27.15
N TRP A 561 27.74 2.40 -27.24
CA TRP A 561 26.71 1.39 -27.01
C TRP A 561 27.27 0.11 -26.39
N LEU A 562 26.39 -0.65 -25.74
CA LEU A 562 26.63 -2.04 -25.35
C LEU A 562 25.36 -2.86 -25.49
N ALA A 563 25.49 -4.19 -25.57
CA ALA A 563 24.38 -5.11 -25.53
C ALA A 563 24.47 -6.05 -24.33
N LEU A 564 23.35 -6.23 -23.64
CA LEU A 564 23.12 -7.28 -22.65
C LEU A 564 22.07 -8.24 -23.22
N THR A 565 22.41 -9.52 -23.34
CA THR A 565 21.55 -10.52 -23.97
C THR A 565 21.37 -11.73 -23.08
N SER A 566 20.24 -12.41 -23.23
CA SER A 566 19.96 -13.74 -22.69
C SER A 566 19.44 -14.65 -23.83
N ASP A 567 19.10 -15.90 -23.52
CA ASP A 567 18.43 -16.76 -24.50
C ASP A 567 17.04 -16.26 -24.90
N ALA A 568 16.35 -15.55 -23.99
CA ALA A 568 14.94 -15.17 -24.13
C ALA A 568 14.72 -13.71 -24.56
N TRP A 569 15.72 -12.85 -24.42
CA TRP A 569 15.60 -11.40 -24.66
C TRP A 569 16.96 -10.75 -24.90
N SER A 570 16.95 -9.57 -25.55
CA SER A 570 18.13 -8.74 -25.74
C SER A 570 17.83 -7.26 -25.45
N LEU A 571 18.80 -6.59 -24.84
CA LEU A 571 18.79 -5.17 -24.53
C LEU A 571 20.02 -4.51 -25.16
N VAL A 572 19.82 -3.55 -26.06
CA VAL A 572 20.90 -2.77 -26.66
C VAL A 572 20.81 -1.34 -26.15
N PHE A 573 21.80 -0.91 -25.38
CA PHE A 573 21.87 0.41 -24.76
C PHE A 573 22.75 1.32 -25.61
N VAL A 574 22.25 2.51 -25.94
CA VAL A 574 22.95 3.52 -26.73
C VAL A 574 22.93 4.83 -25.94
N GLN A 575 24.10 5.42 -25.68
CA GLN A 575 24.19 6.76 -25.09
C GLN A 575 23.99 7.80 -26.20
N THR A 576 22.81 8.41 -26.25
CA THR A 576 22.44 9.42 -27.26
C THR A 576 22.79 10.84 -26.81
N ALA A 577 22.98 11.08 -25.52
CA ALA A 577 23.57 12.32 -25.02
C ALA A 577 24.48 12.06 -23.81
N GLY A 578 25.71 12.58 -23.91
CA GLY A 578 26.80 12.24 -23.00
C GLY A 578 27.53 10.96 -23.43
N LEU A 579 28.68 10.72 -22.81
CA LEU A 579 29.45 9.51 -23.02
C LEU A 579 30.18 9.19 -21.72
N ASP A 580 29.47 8.48 -20.84
CA ASP A 580 29.99 8.07 -19.53
C ASP A 580 30.51 6.62 -19.58
N PRO A 581 31.41 6.22 -18.67
CA PRO A 581 31.83 4.83 -18.52
C PRO A 581 30.65 3.89 -18.21
N TRP A 582 30.67 2.67 -18.73
CA TRP A 582 29.62 1.70 -18.44
C TRP A 582 29.81 1.01 -17.10
N PHE A 583 28.86 1.16 -16.18
CA PHE A 583 28.74 0.26 -15.03
C PHE A 583 27.99 -1.00 -15.46
N VAL A 584 28.68 -2.14 -15.43
CA VAL A 584 28.14 -3.47 -15.78
C VAL A 584 28.34 -4.48 -14.66
N ARG A 585 27.28 -5.24 -14.36
CA ARG A 585 27.30 -6.48 -13.59
C ARG A 585 26.51 -7.52 -14.35
N VAL A 586 26.99 -8.75 -14.39
CA VAL A 586 26.32 -9.91 -14.99
C VAL A 586 26.37 -11.10 -14.03
N ALA A 587 27.54 -11.40 -13.47
CA ALA A 587 27.75 -12.60 -12.66
C ALA A 587 27.06 -12.56 -11.29
N GLU A 588 27.16 -11.44 -10.57
CA GLU A 588 26.51 -11.28 -9.26
C GLU A 588 25.01 -11.00 -9.43
N TYR A 589 24.72 -10.06 -10.33
CA TYR A 589 23.39 -9.74 -10.81
C TYR A 589 23.45 -8.99 -12.14
N PRO A 590 22.41 -9.03 -12.99
CA PRO A 590 22.39 -8.31 -14.26
C PRO A 590 22.01 -6.84 -14.06
N GLY A 591 22.99 -5.95 -14.13
CA GLY A 591 22.82 -4.51 -13.94
C GLY A 591 23.67 -3.72 -14.93
N VAL A 592 23.06 -2.78 -15.66
CA VAL A 592 23.74 -1.97 -16.67
C VAL A 592 23.33 -0.51 -16.56
N GLY A 593 24.29 0.41 -16.67
CA GLY A 593 24.00 1.83 -16.79
C GLY A 593 25.24 2.70 -17.01
N PRO A 594 25.10 3.86 -17.67
CA PRO A 594 26.17 4.86 -17.71
C PRO A 594 26.45 5.42 -16.32
N ALA A 595 27.73 5.44 -15.93
CA ALA A 595 28.22 5.86 -14.63
C ALA A 595 28.61 7.35 -14.64
N LEU A 596 27.77 8.21 -14.06
CA LEU A 596 28.02 9.65 -13.98
C LEU A 596 29.33 10.00 -13.24
N ALA A 597 29.68 9.21 -12.23
CA ALA A 597 30.89 9.39 -11.41
C ALA A 597 31.60 8.05 -11.23
N TRP A 598 32.45 7.68 -12.19
CA TRP A 598 33.08 6.37 -12.23
C TRP A 598 34.02 6.12 -11.04
N ASP A 599 35.06 6.94 -10.88
CA ASP A 599 36.04 6.88 -9.81
C ASP A 599 36.43 8.27 -9.26
N GLU A 600 36.05 9.33 -9.96
CA GLU A 600 36.19 10.73 -9.52
C GLU A 600 34.82 11.40 -9.30
N PRO A 601 34.67 12.27 -8.28
CA PRO A 601 33.45 13.04 -8.10
C PRO A 601 33.14 13.94 -9.32
N LEU A 602 31.88 13.96 -9.75
CA LEU A 602 31.42 14.86 -10.80
C LEU A 602 30.81 16.12 -10.18
N THR A 603 31.36 17.29 -10.50
CA THR A 603 30.82 18.59 -10.09
C THR A 603 30.02 19.23 -11.23
N VAL A 604 28.74 19.54 -10.98
CA VAL A 604 27.80 20.10 -11.95
C VAL A 604 27.50 21.57 -11.59
N PRO A 605 28.11 22.56 -12.28
CA PRO A 605 27.94 23.98 -11.93
C PRO A 605 26.58 24.57 -12.33
N GLY A 606 25.87 23.95 -13.28
CA GLY A 606 24.54 24.37 -13.72
C GLY A 606 23.61 23.17 -13.82
N SER A 607 23.51 22.61 -15.02
CA SER A 607 22.72 21.41 -15.29
C SER A 607 23.53 20.32 -15.97
N LEU A 608 23.18 19.07 -15.70
CA LEU A 608 23.73 17.87 -16.33
C LEU A 608 22.63 17.20 -17.16
N HIS A 609 22.84 17.10 -18.47
CA HIS A 609 21.92 16.39 -19.38
C HIS A 609 22.52 15.05 -19.82
N ARG A 610 21.69 14.00 -19.81
CA ARG A 610 22.01 12.67 -20.35
C ARG A 610 20.81 12.07 -21.04
N ALA A 611 21.09 11.27 -22.07
CA ALA A 611 20.08 10.49 -22.77
C ALA A 611 20.61 9.11 -23.15
N VAL A 612 19.75 8.12 -23.00
CA VAL A 612 19.97 6.73 -23.39
C VAL A 612 18.76 6.24 -24.16
N THR A 613 19.02 5.53 -25.26
CA THR A 613 18.02 4.70 -25.92
C THR A 613 18.31 3.24 -25.63
N VAL A 614 17.28 2.49 -25.25
CA VAL A 614 17.37 1.03 -25.03
C VAL A 614 16.46 0.32 -26.01
N VAL A 615 17.02 -0.45 -26.93
CA VAL A 615 16.26 -1.36 -27.78
C VAL A 615 15.98 -2.65 -27.03
N VAL A 616 14.72 -3.02 -26.94
CA VAL A 616 14.22 -4.22 -26.27
C VAL A 616 13.69 -5.19 -27.33
N ALA A 617 14.34 -6.35 -27.44
CA ALA A 617 14.05 -7.36 -28.45
C ALA A 617 13.76 -8.74 -27.83
N ASP A 618 12.95 -9.53 -28.53
CA ASP A 618 12.71 -10.94 -28.21
C ASP A 618 13.92 -11.80 -28.61
N GLY A 619 14.30 -12.73 -27.73
CA GLY A 619 15.39 -13.67 -27.97
C GLY A 619 16.79 -13.06 -27.95
N ARG A 620 17.79 -13.90 -28.21
CA ARG A 620 19.20 -13.50 -28.32
C ARG A 620 19.49 -12.84 -29.67
N LEU A 621 20.07 -11.65 -29.65
CA LEU A 621 20.67 -11.00 -30.81
C LEU A 621 22.13 -11.44 -31.00
N ALA A 622 22.52 -11.69 -32.24
CA ALA A 622 23.92 -11.82 -32.62
C ALA A 622 24.62 -10.44 -32.51
N PRO A 623 25.96 -10.41 -32.29
CA PRO A 623 26.71 -9.15 -32.16
C PRO A 623 26.49 -8.17 -33.31
N GLU A 624 26.43 -8.66 -34.55
CA GLU A 624 26.19 -7.83 -35.73
C GLU A 624 24.80 -7.20 -35.71
N GLN A 625 23.77 -7.96 -35.31
CA GLN A 625 22.40 -7.44 -35.21
C GLN A 625 22.27 -6.39 -34.11
N ALA A 626 22.94 -6.60 -32.98
CA ALA A 626 22.98 -5.62 -31.89
C ALA A 626 23.68 -4.33 -32.32
N ARG A 627 24.78 -4.45 -33.08
CA ARG A 627 25.50 -3.32 -33.67
C ARG A 627 24.62 -2.54 -34.65
N ASP A 628 23.95 -3.22 -35.58
CA ASP A 628 23.08 -2.58 -36.57
C ASP A 628 21.93 -1.79 -35.89
N LEU A 629 21.38 -2.34 -34.79
CA LEU A 629 20.36 -1.64 -34.00
C LEU A 629 20.93 -0.43 -33.25
N ALA A 630 22.14 -0.54 -32.72
CA ALA A 630 22.81 0.57 -32.04
C ALA A 630 23.12 1.72 -33.01
N GLU A 631 23.73 1.42 -34.16
CA GLU A 631 24.10 2.41 -35.19
C GLU A 631 22.89 2.98 -35.94
N GLY A 632 21.78 2.22 -36.00
CA GLY A 632 20.50 2.68 -36.57
C GLY A 632 19.64 3.53 -35.63
N THR A 633 20.08 3.73 -34.38
CA THR A 633 19.37 4.59 -33.41
C THR A 633 19.73 6.06 -33.70
N PRO A 634 18.74 6.94 -33.94
CA PRO A 634 19.01 8.37 -34.15
C PRO A 634 19.72 8.99 -32.95
N GLU A 635 20.68 9.89 -33.20
CA GLU A 635 21.29 10.75 -32.18
C GLU A 635 20.27 11.66 -31.48
#